data_AF-A0A938IP23-F1
#
_entry.id   AF-A0A938IP23-F1
#
_cell.length_a   1.000
_cell.length_b   1.000
_cell.length_c   1.000
_cell.angle_alpha   90.00
_cell.angle_beta   90.00
_cell.angle_gamma   90.00
#
_symmetry.space_group_name_H-M   'P 1'
#
loop_
_entity.id
_entity.type
_entity.pdbx_description
1 polymer ?
#
loop_
_entity_poly.entity_id
_entity_poly.type
_entity_poly.pdbx_seq_one_letter_code
_entity_poly.pdbx_strand_id
1 'polypeptide(L)'
;MDNRLIVRGEDGVRSFLVDDWTSYVAIACLSAEPETLGELADALRRYQVDPDWARAGDPLPAIPFSELDTASVPWCLMDLIGRTLVAGGEFELPDCRAIYRSGSGGEEEESERAQGNDARTGARSRGAEGHEGSHASHVSQRVDSPRIWMHIPNRWRFETVSSEDSERSSIAAAPPSTGAPWMHRVEERAETRRAVPRVDAHAILFGMPLLRHIAEGVLASRDELRRDDGGPETETEYKRIRGLHVDWMMTPREDLVGRTPRQVLLDQYEYIQQEIEFRAHQWTREGRPPHPLSVDSIAYRFGAFGLPEIVIYYDYVRHLLSEACEIVRDDPDMEPTRLIARLERLGEQWIDEPLPDERDLSARTVLEATRKRLPVPSDPGTIDDDCPICRAERDGMFGPSFLMFDGHHLELEGEFAFSLLDEGDWRSSQESYRGWKLESQPRNAGDAAEEEEEEESEEDHTHDADPTAHRDVRDRPDAFGSAIGTGHGSESDEESRFESVWTSTYRGSNQSIGNEGSPEFNRMLLSFPLAEIVGFLKNQADGRAHVDAINTAFDAFRRSANETDARQSVAALRDRLEHAARAYPDLVGRSADFQSQIDEVVRAARV
;
A
#
# COMPACT_ATOMS: atom_id res chain seq x y z
N MET A 1 -11.74 -21.57 25.37
CA MET A 1 -11.48 -21.84 26.82
C MET A 1 -11.02 -20.53 27.45
N ASP A 2 -10.88 -20.43 28.77
CA ASP A 2 -10.29 -19.23 29.36
C ASP A 2 -8.76 -19.37 29.33
N ASN A 3 -8.10 -18.44 28.66
CA ASN A 3 -6.65 -18.29 28.62
C ASN A 3 -6.20 -17.23 29.62
N ARG A 4 -5.00 -17.41 30.17
CA ARG A 4 -4.34 -16.39 30.97
C ARG A 4 -3.44 -15.52 30.10
N LEU A 5 -3.87 -14.30 29.84
CA LEU A 5 -3.07 -13.29 29.16
C LEU A 5 -2.28 -12.49 30.20
N ILE A 6 -0.96 -12.46 30.08
CA ILE A 6 -0.05 -11.73 30.94
C ILE A 6 0.57 -10.62 30.11
N VAL A 7 0.53 -9.38 30.57
CA VAL A 7 1.10 -8.24 29.87
C VAL A 7 2.14 -7.59 30.74
N ARG A 8 3.36 -7.45 30.22
CA ARG A 8 4.47 -6.77 30.86
C ARG A 8 4.78 -5.50 30.07
N GLY A 9 4.56 -4.33 30.68
CA GLY A 9 4.92 -3.02 30.14
C GLY A 9 5.83 -2.24 31.10
N GLU A 10 6.24 -1.03 30.71
CA GLU A 10 7.04 -0.15 31.57
C GLU A 10 6.36 0.18 32.91
N ASP A 11 5.02 0.16 32.94
CA ASP A 11 4.18 0.41 34.12
C ASP A 11 3.86 -0.85 34.96
N GLY A 12 4.48 -1.97 34.61
CA GLY A 12 4.50 -3.21 35.39
C GLY A 12 3.90 -4.41 34.68
N VAL A 13 3.61 -5.46 35.46
CA VAL A 13 2.99 -6.70 34.97
C VAL A 13 1.52 -6.73 35.38
N ARG A 14 0.65 -7.16 34.46
CA ARG A 14 -0.78 -7.42 34.67
C ARG A 14 -1.15 -8.78 34.12
N SER A 15 -2.15 -9.43 34.71
CA SER A 15 -2.67 -10.71 34.25
C SER A 15 -4.19 -10.66 34.15
N PHE A 16 -4.72 -11.27 33.10
CA PHE A 16 -6.13 -11.28 32.74
C PHE A 16 -6.54 -12.72 32.39
N LEU A 17 -7.76 -13.10 32.74
CA LEU A 17 -8.42 -14.30 32.21
C LEU A 17 -9.33 -13.86 31.08
N VAL A 18 -9.10 -14.38 29.87
CA VAL A 18 -9.74 -13.94 28.63
C VAL A 18 -10.06 -15.14 27.76
N ASP A 19 -11.05 -15.01 26.88
CA ASP A 19 -11.30 -16.05 25.87
C ASP A 19 -10.23 -16.07 24.76
N ASP A 20 -10.30 -17.09 23.90
CA ASP A 20 -9.38 -17.29 22.76
C ASP A 20 -9.38 -16.08 21.81
N TRP A 21 -10.58 -15.57 21.49
CA TRP A 21 -10.73 -14.45 20.57
C TRP A 21 -10.10 -13.16 21.09
N THR A 22 -10.32 -12.85 22.37
CA THR A 22 -9.75 -11.68 23.04
C THR A 22 -8.23 -11.79 23.13
N SER A 23 -7.70 -12.99 23.32
CA SER A 23 -6.26 -13.25 23.26
C SER A 23 -5.69 -12.91 21.88
N TYR A 24 -6.35 -13.36 20.79
CA TYR A 24 -5.91 -13.06 19.43
C TYR A 24 -6.04 -11.58 19.08
N VAL A 25 -7.11 -10.91 19.52
CA VAL A 25 -7.28 -9.47 19.33
C VAL A 25 -6.15 -8.71 20.04
N ALA A 26 -5.81 -9.09 21.28
CA ALA A 26 -4.71 -8.47 22.02
C ALA A 26 -3.35 -8.69 21.35
N ILE A 27 -3.11 -9.87 20.79
CA ILE A 27 -1.92 -10.18 20.00
C ILE A 27 -1.89 -9.36 18.68
N ALA A 28 -3.03 -9.18 18.00
CA ALA A 28 -3.12 -8.33 16.81
C ALA A 28 -2.81 -6.86 17.12
N CYS A 29 -3.09 -6.39 18.34
CA CYS A 29 -2.77 -5.03 18.79
C CYS A 29 -1.27 -4.75 18.88
N LEU A 30 -0.42 -5.79 18.86
CA LEU A 30 1.03 -5.62 18.81
C LEU A 30 1.50 -5.00 17.48
N SER A 31 0.62 -4.96 16.47
CA SER A 31 0.80 -4.18 15.25
C SER A 31 0.86 -2.67 15.51
N ALA A 32 0.15 -2.18 16.53
CA ALA A 32 0.23 -0.78 16.95
C ALA A 32 1.53 -0.45 17.70
N GLU A 33 2.42 -1.43 17.86
CA GLU A 33 3.73 -1.26 18.47
C GLU A 33 3.71 -0.75 19.94
N PRO A 34 2.77 -1.19 20.80
CA PRO A 34 2.64 -0.65 22.15
C PRO A 34 3.84 -1.02 23.03
N GLU A 35 4.24 -0.07 23.88
CA GLU A 35 5.31 -0.21 24.88
C GLU A 35 4.78 -0.11 26.32
N THR A 36 3.57 0.43 26.49
CA THR A 36 2.86 0.52 27.78
C THR A 36 1.51 -0.18 27.73
N LEU A 37 0.96 -0.52 28.90
CA LEU A 37 -0.41 -1.04 28.98
C LEU A 37 -1.44 -0.03 28.44
N GLY A 38 -1.20 1.28 28.61
CA GLY A 38 -2.06 2.35 28.08
C GLY A 38 -2.08 2.39 26.54
N GLU A 39 -0.93 2.19 25.90
CA GLU A 39 -0.86 2.11 24.43
C GLU A 39 -1.50 0.83 23.90
N LEU A 40 -1.30 -0.32 24.57
CA LEU A 40 -1.97 -1.57 24.21
C LEU A 40 -3.50 -1.42 24.33
N ALA A 41 -3.94 -0.73 25.38
CA ALA A 41 -5.33 -0.38 25.62
C ALA A 41 -5.93 0.49 24.50
N ASP A 42 -5.21 1.51 24.06
CA ASP A 42 -5.63 2.35 22.93
C ASP A 42 -5.64 1.56 21.62
N ALA A 43 -4.65 0.68 21.40
CA ALA A 43 -4.58 -0.19 20.23
C ALA A 43 -5.76 -1.18 20.17
N LEU A 44 -6.22 -1.71 21.30
CA LEU A 44 -7.38 -2.59 21.39
C LEU A 44 -8.67 -1.93 20.87
N ARG A 45 -8.85 -0.62 21.07
CA ARG A 45 -10.00 0.12 20.51
C ARG A 45 -10.01 0.10 18.98
N ARG A 46 -8.87 -0.15 18.32
CA ARG A 46 -8.80 -0.30 16.86
C ARG A 46 -9.53 -1.55 16.37
N TYR A 47 -9.72 -2.56 17.22
CA TYR A 47 -10.30 -3.86 16.84
C TYR A 47 -11.63 -4.20 17.51
N GLN A 48 -12.03 -3.48 18.57
CA GLN A 48 -13.28 -3.71 19.30
C GLN A 48 -14.00 -2.40 19.63
N VAL A 49 -15.31 -2.34 19.35
CA VAL A 49 -16.16 -1.14 19.57
C VAL A 49 -16.53 -0.94 21.04
N ASP A 50 -16.61 -2.01 21.82
CA ASP A 50 -16.85 -1.94 23.27
C ASP A 50 -15.89 -2.90 23.98
N PRO A 51 -14.69 -2.42 24.35
CA PRO A 51 -13.74 -3.23 25.09
C PRO A 51 -14.26 -3.40 26.52
N ASP A 52 -15.11 -4.41 26.74
CA ASP A 52 -15.42 -4.83 28.09
C ASP A 52 -14.14 -5.20 28.85
N TRP A 53 -12.99 -5.46 28.21
CA TRP A 53 -11.68 -5.62 28.87
C TRP A 53 -11.20 -4.36 29.64
N ALA A 54 -11.62 -3.15 29.25
CA ALA A 54 -11.34 -1.93 30.01
C ALA A 54 -12.23 -1.79 31.25
N ARG A 55 -13.31 -2.58 31.34
CA ARG A 55 -14.23 -2.69 32.49
C ARG A 55 -14.12 -4.03 33.23
N ALA A 56 -13.52 -5.05 32.61
CA ALA A 56 -13.44 -6.42 33.10
C ALA A 56 -12.31 -6.52 34.11
N GLY A 57 -12.64 -6.10 35.33
CA GLY A 57 -11.82 -6.28 36.51
C GLY A 57 -10.88 -5.10 36.75
N ASP A 58 -10.86 -4.62 38.00
CA ASP A 58 -9.70 -3.91 38.48
C ASP A 58 -8.46 -4.74 38.12
N PRO A 59 -7.40 -4.14 37.55
CA PRO A 59 -6.16 -4.86 37.27
C PRO A 59 -5.77 -5.63 38.53
N LEU A 60 -5.52 -6.94 38.40
CA LEU A 60 -4.94 -7.69 39.51
C LEU A 60 -3.72 -6.91 40.01
N PRO A 61 -3.51 -6.81 41.34
CA PRO A 61 -2.39 -6.07 41.89
C PRO A 61 -1.10 -6.52 41.20
N ALA A 62 -0.21 -5.58 40.90
CA ALA A 62 1.03 -5.86 40.18
C ALA A 62 1.73 -7.07 40.80
N ILE A 63 1.80 -8.16 40.04
CA ILE A 63 2.41 -9.42 40.48
C ILE A 63 3.89 -9.34 40.12
N PRO A 64 4.82 -9.65 41.03
CA PRO A 64 6.22 -9.81 40.67
C PRO A 64 6.36 -10.83 39.54
N PHE A 65 7.21 -10.54 38.56
CA PHE A 65 7.39 -11.42 37.39
C PHE A 65 7.79 -12.86 37.78
N SER A 66 8.47 -13.03 38.92
CA SER A 66 8.84 -14.32 39.51
C SER A 66 7.69 -15.10 40.14
N GLU A 67 6.53 -14.49 40.35
CA GLU A 67 5.35 -15.08 41.00
C GLU A 67 4.23 -15.44 40.02
N LEU A 68 4.53 -15.44 38.70
CA LEU A 68 3.56 -15.83 37.68
C LEU A 68 3.23 -17.33 37.78
N ASP A 69 1.98 -17.63 38.12
CA ASP A 69 1.42 -19.00 38.02
C ASP A 69 1.16 -19.36 36.56
N THR A 70 2.04 -20.17 35.98
CA THR A 70 1.99 -20.67 34.60
C THR A 70 1.57 -22.15 34.49
N ALA A 71 1.18 -22.78 35.60
CA ALA A 71 1.01 -24.23 35.67
C ALA A 71 -0.46 -24.69 35.50
N SER A 72 -1.43 -23.79 35.60
CA SER A 72 -2.84 -24.16 35.80
C SER A 72 -3.75 -24.01 34.58
N VAL A 73 -3.40 -23.19 33.59
CA VAL A 73 -4.22 -22.87 32.40
C VAL A 73 -3.33 -22.51 31.21
N PRO A 74 -3.82 -22.61 29.95
CA PRO A 74 -3.14 -22.02 28.80
C PRO A 74 -2.85 -20.55 29.05
N TRP A 75 -1.64 -20.11 28.71
CA TRP A 75 -1.20 -18.74 28.99
C TRP A 75 -0.33 -18.17 27.87
N CYS A 76 -0.42 -16.84 27.73
CA CYS A 76 0.39 -16.06 26.81
C CYS A 76 0.92 -14.82 27.53
N LEU A 77 2.23 -14.64 27.55
CA LEU A 77 2.92 -13.45 28.00
C LEU A 77 3.23 -12.54 26.81
N MET A 78 2.78 -11.30 26.89
CA MET A 78 3.12 -10.19 26.01
C MET A 78 4.08 -9.26 26.75
N ASP A 79 5.38 -9.40 26.48
CA ASP A 79 6.39 -8.47 26.96
C ASP A 79 6.56 -7.32 25.96
N LEU A 80 5.91 -6.20 26.27
CA LEU A 80 5.94 -4.97 25.48
C LEU A 80 7.32 -4.31 25.50
N ILE A 81 8.15 -4.59 26.51
CA ILE A 81 9.47 -3.98 26.68
C ILE A 81 10.53 -4.70 25.84
N GLY A 82 10.56 -6.02 25.85
CA GLY A 82 11.46 -6.83 25.03
C GLY A 82 10.89 -7.21 23.66
N ARG A 83 9.68 -6.76 23.31
CA ARG A 83 8.89 -7.20 22.14
C ARG A 83 8.88 -8.72 22.01
N THR A 84 8.57 -9.41 23.10
CA THR A 84 8.57 -10.88 23.12
C THR A 84 7.18 -11.39 23.47
N LEU A 85 6.70 -12.33 22.67
CA LEU A 85 5.54 -13.14 22.93
C LEU A 85 6.00 -14.52 23.42
N VAL A 86 5.53 -14.95 24.59
CA VAL A 86 5.84 -16.28 25.13
C VAL A 86 4.53 -16.99 25.43
N ALA A 87 4.32 -18.19 24.89
CA ALA A 87 3.15 -19.00 25.22
C ALA A 87 3.51 -20.30 25.92
N GLY A 88 2.59 -20.82 26.73
CA GLY A 88 2.72 -22.13 27.37
C GLY A 88 1.38 -22.66 27.86
N GLY A 89 1.42 -23.83 28.48
CA GLY A 89 0.21 -24.46 29.03
C GLY A 89 -0.83 -24.86 27.99
N GLU A 90 -0.39 -25.27 26.79
CA GLU A 90 -1.25 -25.59 25.62
C GLU A 90 -1.79 -24.37 24.84
N PHE A 91 -1.39 -23.14 25.18
CA PHE A 91 -1.71 -21.98 24.34
C PHE A 91 -0.89 -22.02 23.05
N GLU A 92 -1.57 -22.05 21.91
CA GLU A 92 -0.94 -21.98 20.59
C GLU A 92 -0.89 -20.52 20.12
N LEU A 93 0.31 -20.08 19.74
CA LEU A 93 0.49 -18.74 19.18
C LEU A 93 -0.12 -18.69 17.77
N PRO A 94 -0.93 -17.67 17.47
CA PRO A 94 -1.48 -17.50 16.14
C PRO A 94 -0.37 -17.22 15.12
N ASP A 95 -0.58 -17.63 13.86
CA ASP A 95 0.20 -17.14 12.73
C ASP A 95 0.07 -15.61 12.64
N CYS A 96 1.23 -14.98 12.62
CA CYS A 96 1.40 -13.54 12.66
C CYS A 96 1.14 -12.86 11.31
N ARG A 97 0.69 -13.61 10.30
CA ARG A 97 0.34 -13.15 8.95
C ARG A 97 -0.98 -13.74 8.46
N ALA A 98 -1.92 -14.02 9.37
CA ALA A 98 -3.20 -14.65 9.06
C ALA A 98 -4.42 -13.78 9.38
N ILE A 99 -5.57 -14.18 8.83
CA ILE A 99 -6.87 -13.58 9.10
C ILE A 99 -7.63 -14.52 10.03
N TYR A 100 -8.13 -14.00 11.15
CA TYR A 100 -8.89 -14.77 12.12
C TYR A 100 -10.35 -14.32 12.17
N ARG A 101 -11.28 -15.27 12.25
CA ARG A 101 -12.72 -15.01 12.43
C ARG A 101 -13.18 -15.40 13.83
N SER A 102 -14.06 -14.61 14.43
CA SER A 102 -14.67 -14.97 15.71
C SER A 102 -15.58 -16.20 15.56
N GLY A 103 -15.39 -17.18 16.45
CA GLY A 103 -16.24 -18.38 16.55
C GLY A 103 -15.82 -19.58 15.69
N SER A 104 -14.76 -19.49 14.87
CA SER A 104 -14.27 -20.62 14.05
C SER A 104 -13.33 -21.59 14.79
N GLY A 105 -13.21 -21.50 16.13
CA GLY A 105 -12.30 -22.37 16.88
C GLY A 105 -10.83 -22.21 16.49
N GLY A 106 -10.45 -21.09 15.87
CA GLY A 106 -9.10 -20.89 15.34
C GLY A 106 -8.84 -21.58 14.01
N GLU A 107 -9.85 -22.14 13.34
CA GLU A 107 -9.68 -22.61 11.97
C GLU A 107 -9.28 -21.42 11.09
N GLU A 108 -8.04 -21.49 10.59
CA GLU A 108 -7.50 -20.63 9.56
C GLU A 108 -8.48 -20.65 8.38
N GLU A 109 -8.96 -19.47 8.00
CA GLU A 109 -9.43 -19.35 6.62
C GLU A 109 -8.17 -19.53 5.78
N GLU A 110 -8.10 -20.67 5.07
CA GLU A 110 -7.00 -21.10 4.22
C GLU A 110 -6.39 -19.86 3.59
N SER A 111 -5.20 -19.48 4.10
CA SER A 111 -4.45 -18.31 3.68
C SER A 111 -4.67 -18.12 2.20
N GLU A 112 -5.49 -17.14 1.82
CA GLU A 112 -5.40 -16.58 0.48
C GLU A 112 -3.95 -16.16 0.40
N ARG A 113 -3.13 -17.02 -0.22
CA ARG A 113 -1.70 -16.80 -0.40
C ARG A 113 -1.60 -15.37 -0.87
N ALA A 114 -1.09 -14.51 0.01
CA ALA A 114 -0.77 -13.14 -0.32
C ALA A 114 -0.01 -13.19 -1.65
N GLN A 115 -0.67 -12.70 -2.70
CA GLN A 115 -0.18 -12.85 -4.06
C GLN A 115 1.07 -11.96 -4.24
N GLY A 116 2.15 -12.57 -4.77
CA GLY A 116 3.36 -11.93 -5.32
C GLY A 116 4.51 -11.79 -4.32
N ASN A 117 5.73 -12.30 -4.50
CA ASN A 117 6.48 -12.79 -5.67
C ASN A 117 7.32 -14.00 -5.25
N ASP A 118 6.91 -15.21 -5.60
CA ASP A 118 7.87 -16.32 -5.71
C ASP A 118 7.32 -17.38 -6.68
N ALA A 119 7.36 -17.04 -7.97
CA ALA A 119 7.04 -17.98 -9.02
C ALA A 119 8.29 -18.82 -9.34
N ARG A 120 8.44 -19.99 -8.72
CA ARG A 120 9.17 -21.10 -9.36
C ARG A 120 8.79 -22.49 -8.88
N THR A 121 8.58 -23.34 -9.89
CA THR A 121 8.50 -24.81 -9.90
C THR A 121 7.16 -25.44 -9.50
N GLY A 122 6.41 -25.86 -10.53
CA GLY A 122 5.26 -26.74 -10.40
C GLY A 122 5.61 -28.22 -10.48
N ALA A 123 4.73 -29.05 -9.93
CA ALA A 123 4.50 -30.43 -10.36
C ALA A 123 3.06 -30.83 -9.99
N ARG A 124 2.33 -31.34 -10.99
CA ARG A 124 0.93 -31.77 -10.97
C ARG A 124 0.74 -33.09 -10.21
N SER A 125 -0.41 -33.26 -9.56
CA SER A 125 -1.14 -34.55 -9.57
C SER A 125 -2.65 -34.33 -9.41
N ARG A 126 -3.41 -35.03 -10.25
CA ARG A 126 -4.88 -35.10 -10.30
C ARG A 126 -5.38 -36.18 -9.35
N GLY A 127 -6.52 -35.94 -8.71
CA GLY A 127 -7.36 -36.97 -8.09
C GLY A 127 -8.78 -36.43 -7.89
N ALA A 128 -9.72 -37.00 -8.63
CA ALA A 128 -11.14 -36.66 -8.62
C ALA A 128 -11.94 -37.66 -7.79
N GLU A 129 -12.96 -37.19 -7.07
CA GLU A 129 -14.18 -37.86 -6.55
C GLU A 129 -14.78 -36.85 -5.54
N GLY A 130 -16.03 -36.35 -5.57
CA GLY A 130 -17.28 -36.83 -6.11
C GLY A 130 -18.27 -36.99 -4.95
N HIS A 131 -18.99 -35.92 -4.53
CA HIS A 131 -20.16 -36.03 -3.65
C HIS A 131 -21.14 -34.86 -3.82
N GLU A 132 -22.34 -35.18 -4.32
CA GLU A 132 -23.52 -34.30 -4.37
C GLU A 132 -24.33 -34.45 -3.08
N GLY A 133 -24.70 -33.33 -2.45
CA GLY A 133 -25.58 -33.27 -1.30
C GLY A 133 -26.22 -31.89 -1.18
N SER A 134 -27.35 -31.70 -1.85
CA SER A 134 -28.14 -30.47 -1.85
C SER A 134 -28.94 -30.33 -0.54
N HIS A 135 -28.60 -29.35 0.29
CA HIS A 135 -29.43 -28.85 1.38
C HIS A 135 -29.67 -27.35 1.17
N ALA A 136 -30.90 -27.00 0.82
CA ALA A 136 -31.37 -25.62 0.75
C ALA A 136 -31.39 -25.01 2.17
N SER A 137 -30.49 -24.06 2.41
CA SER A 137 -30.38 -23.33 3.67
C SER A 137 -30.96 -21.92 3.53
N HIS A 138 -31.80 -21.56 4.49
CA HIS A 138 -32.36 -20.23 4.67
C HIS A 138 -31.26 -19.16 4.72
N VAL A 139 -31.29 -18.19 3.80
CA VAL A 139 -30.47 -16.98 3.83
C VAL A 139 -30.96 -16.07 4.95
N SER A 140 -30.50 -16.36 6.18
CA SER A 140 -30.46 -15.37 7.24
C SER A 140 -29.29 -14.45 6.92
N GLN A 141 -29.49 -13.12 6.95
CA GLN A 141 -28.40 -12.15 6.97
C GLN A 141 -27.47 -12.53 8.12
N ARG A 142 -26.37 -13.24 7.79
CA ARG A 142 -25.34 -13.56 8.77
C ARG A 142 -24.72 -12.22 9.10
N VAL A 143 -24.89 -11.78 10.34
CA VAL A 143 -24.00 -10.77 10.91
C VAL A 143 -22.61 -11.39 10.78
N ASP A 144 -21.80 -10.87 9.87
CA ASP A 144 -20.46 -11.40 9.62
C ASP A 144 -19.72 -11.41 10.96
N SER A 145 -19.28 -12.61 11.37
CA SER A 145 -18.46 -12.75 12.56
C SER A 145 -17.27 -11.78 12.44
N PRO A 146 -16.95 -11.01 13.50
CA PRO A 146 -15.84 -10.07 13.43
C PRO A 146 -14.57 -10.80 13.01
N ARG A 147 -13.84 -10.22 12.05
CA ARG A 147 -12.53 -10.72 11.63
C ARG A 147 -11.43 -9.74 12.00
N ILE A 148 -10.30 -10.28 12.44
CA ILE A 148 -9.08 -9.51 12.67
C ILE A 148 -8.03 -9.92 11.65
N TRP A 149 -7.39 -8.91 11.08
CA TRP A 149 -6.18 -9.09 10.27
C TRP A 149 -5.00 -8.99 11.24
N MET A 150 -4.25 -10.08 11.35
CA MET A 150 -3.09 -10.14 12.23
C MET A 150 -1.83 -9.98 11.38
N HIS A 151 -1.17 -8.84 11.55
CA HIS A 151 0.17 -8.66 11.05
C HIS A 151 1.08 -8.06 12.11
N ILE A 152 1.91 -8.92 12.69
CA ILE A 152 2.82 -8.53 13.77
C ILE A 152 4.20 -8.30 13.18
N PRO A 153 4.86 -7.15 13.48
CA PRO A 153 6.15 -6.85 12.88
C PRO A 153 7.21 -7.89 13.27
N ASN A 154 8.09 -8.23 12.33
CA ASN A 154 9.13 -9.28 12.48
C ASN A 154 10.12 -9.05 13.65
N ARG A 155 10.08 -7.86 14.27
CA ARG A 155 10.85 -7.50 15.46
C ARG A 155 10.28 -8.09 16.75
N TRP A 156 9.03 -8.58 16.73
CA TRP A 156 8.49 -9.39 17.81
C TRP A 156 9.12 -10.78 17.75
N ARG A 157 9.51 -11.29 18.91
CA ARG A 157 10.03 -12.66 19.06
C ARG A 157 8.96 -13.55 19.64
N PHE A 158 8.71 -14.67 18.99
CA PHE A 158 7.71 -15.65 19.41
C PHE A 158 8.44 -16.84 20.01
N GLU A 159 8.07 -17.22 21.23
CA GLU A 159 8.58 -18.39 21.92
C GLU A 159 7.42 -19.25 22.44
N THR A 160 7.54 -20.56 22.25
CA THR A 160 6.64 -21.54 22.87
C THR A 160 7.41 -22.31 23.93
N VAL A 161 6.89 -22.34 25.15
CA VAL A 161 7.45 -23.09 26.26
C VAL A 161 6.87 -24.51 26.23
N SER A 162 7.76 -25.51 26.15
CA SER A 162 7.33 -26.91 26.18
C SER A 162 6.65 -27.25 27.52
N SER A 163 5.77 -28.25 27.52
CA SER A 163 5.14 -28.74 28.75
C SER A 163 6.18 -29.19 29.78
N GLU A 164 7.28 -29.82 29.34
CA GLU A 164 8.39 -30.25 30.20
C GLU A 164 9.12 -29.07 30.88
N ASP A 165 9.30 -27.95 30.18
CA ASP A 165 9.91 -26.73 30.73
C ASP A 165 8.97 -26.01 31.71
N SER A 166 7.66 -26.09 31.46
CA SER A 166 6.64 -25.57 32.36
C SER A 166 6.58 -26.36 33.67
N GLU A 167 6.60 -27.70 33.60
CA GLU A 167 6.60 -28.57 34.78
C GLU A 167 7.84 -28.36 35.65
N ARG A 168 9.03 -28.22 35.04
CA ARG A 168 10.29 -27.92 35.76
C ARG A 168 10.25 -26.58 36.50
N SER A 169 9.46 -25.62 36.02
CA SER A 169 9.28 -24.33 36.67
C SER A 169 8.33 -24.42 37.88
N SER A 170 7.41 -25.39 37.90
CA SER A 170 6.44 -25.58 39.00
C SER A 170 6.96 -26.40 40.19
N ILE A 171 7.94 -27.30 39.96
CA ILE A 171 8.46 -28.22 41.00
C ILE A 171 9.51 -27.48 41.85
N ALA A 172 9.02 -26.74 42.83
CA ALA A 172 9.81 -25.98 43.79
C ALA A 172 10.63 -26.87 44.76
N ALA A 173 11.92 -27.03 44.46
CA ALA A 173 12.97 -27.25 45.46
C ALA A 173 14.35 -26.70 45.05
N ALA A 174 14.48 -26.14 43.84
CA ALA A 174 15.70 -25.45 43.43
C ALA A 174 15.78 -24.06 44.07
N PRO A 175 16.98 -23.56 44.42
CA PRO A 175 17.14 -22.24 45.00
C PRO A 175 16.51 -21.15 44.09
N PRO A 176 15.87 -20.12 44.67
CA PRO A 176 15.13 -19.08 43.93
C PRO A 176 15.99 -18.23 42.97
N SER A 177 17.28 -18.53 42.81
CA SER A 177 18.22 -17.80 41.95
C SER A 177 18.28 -18.30 40.50
N THR A 178 17.56 -19.36 40.13
CA THR A 178 17.49 -19.84 38.74
C THR A 178 16.04 -19.80 38.26
N GLY A 179 15.57 -18.63 37.82
CA GLY A 179 14.28 -18.49 37.14
C GLY A 179 14.20 -19.38 35.89
N ALA A 180 12.99 -19.58 35.36
CA ALA A 180 12.79 -20.36 34.15
C ALA A 180 13.66 -19.80 33.00
N PRO A 181 14.31 -20.64 32.16
CA PRO A 181 15.24 -20.17 31.12
C PRO A 181 14.65 -19.11 30.18
N TRP A 182 13.35 -19.16 29.90
CA TRP A 182 12.66 -18.17 29.07
C TRP A 182 12.52 -16.81 29.76
N MET A 183 12.35 -16.75 31.08
CA MET A 183 12.26 -15.49 31.83
C MET A 183 13.56 -14.69 31.73
N HIS A 184 14.70 -15.38 31.79
CA HIS A 184 16.01 -14.75 31.57
C HIS A 184 16.12 -14.15 30.17
N ARG A 185 15.69 -14.87 29.13
CA ARG A 185 15.71 -14.36 27.75
C ARG A 185 14.80 -13.15 27.56
N VAL A 186 13.62 -13.15 28.19
CA VAL A 186 12.71 -11.99 28.19
C VAL A 186 13.38 -10.79 28.85
N GLU A 187 14.01 -10.94 30.02
CA GLU A 187 14.72 -9.84 30.67
C GLU A 187 15.91 -9.34 29.84
N GLU A 188 16.75 -10.24 29.33
CA GLU A 188 17.90 -9.91 28.49
C GLU A 188 17.50 -9.09 27.25
N ARG A 189 16.37 -9.44 26.62
CA ARG A 189 15.83 -8.68 25.48
C ARG A 189 15.29 -7.32 25.91
N ALA A 190 14.57 -7.26 27.03
CA ALA A 190 14.09 -6.00 27.58
C ALA A 190 15.27 -5.06 27.91
N GLU A 191 16.34 -5.58 28.51
CA GLU A 191 17.57 -4.84 28.78
C GLU A 191 18.26 -4.39 27.49
N THR A 192 18.43 -5.29 26.53
CA THR A 192 19.02 -4.99 25.22
C THR A 192 18.27 -3.88 24.50
N ARG A 193 16.93 -3.92 24.49
CA ARG A 193 16.11 -2.89 23.84
C ARG A 193 16.13 -1.57 24.60
N ARG A 194 16.08 -1.57 25.93
CA ARG A 194 16.24 -0.33 26.74
C ARG A 194 17.60 0.32 26.52
N ALA A 195 18.63 -0.46 26.21
CA ALA A 195 19.96 0.06 25.92
C ALA A 195 20.05 0.77 24.55
N VAL A 196 19.12 0.53 23.63
CA VAL A 196 19.06 1.22 22.34
C VAL A 196 18.40 2.59 22.52
N PRO A 197 19.08 3.70 22.23
CA PRO A 197 18.49 5.04 22.31
C PRO A 197 17.30 5.17 21.35
N ARG A 198 16.20 5.75 21.83
CA ARG A 198 15.10 6.18 20.95
C ARG A 198 15.53 7.45 20.23
N VAL A 199 15.49 7.43 18.90
CA VAL A 199 15.86 8.56 18.05
C VAL A 199 14.61 9.12 17.40
N ASP A 200 14.39 10.43 17.53
CA ASP A 200 13.38 11.13 16.76
C ASP A 200 13.92 11.38 15.34
N ALA A 201 13.81 10.36 14.49
CA ALA A 201 14.28 10.43 13.12
C ALA A 201 13.57 11.52 12.32
N HIS A 202 12.29 11.79 12.60
CA HIS A 202 11.52 12.84 11.91
C HIS A 202 12.14 14.22 12.16
N ALA A 203 12.53 14.52 13.40
CA ALA A 203 13.19 15.78 13.73
C ALA A 203 14.55 15.96 13.04
N ILE A 204 15.20 14.87 12.62
CA ILE A 204 16.46 14.89 11.89
C ILE A 204 16.22 15.03 10.38
N LEU A 205 15.32 14.20 9.84
CA LEU A 205 15.04 14.09 8.41
C LEU A 205 14.24 15.28 7.87
N PHE A 206 13.33 15.87 8.65
CA PHE A 206 12.56 17.06 8.23
C PHE A 206 13.07 18.36 8.87
N GLY A 207 13.99 18.26 9.83
CA GLY A 207 14.39 19.40 10.65
C GLY A 207 15.76 19.99 10.35
N MET A 208 16.30 20.66 11.36
CA MET A 208 17.53 21.44 11.29
C MET A 208 18.75 20.67 10.74
N PRO A 209 18.98 19.38 11.04
CA PRO A 209 20.11 18.64 10.48
C PRO A 209 20.10 18.55 8.95
N LEU A 210 18.93 18.29 8.34
CA LEU A 210 18.76 18.31 6.88
C LEU A 210 19.01 19.72 6.32
N LEU A 211 18.38 20.73 6.90
CA LEU A 211 18.48 22.11 6.40
C LEU A 211 19.93 22.62 6.40
N ARG A 212 20.70 22.26 7.43
CA ARG A 212 22.13 22.57 7.50
C ARG A 212 22.92 21.88 6.38
N HIS A 213 22.66 20.59 6.14
CA HIS A 213 23.32 19.84 5.07
C HIS A 213 23.03 20.46 3.70
N ILE A 214 21.76 20.78 3.41
CA ILE A 214 21.36 21.45 2.17
C ILE A 214 22.10 22.78 2.02
N ALA A 215 22.07 23.63 3.05
CA ALA A 215 22.72 24.95 3.00
C ALA A 215 24.24 24.84 2.79
N GLU A 216 24.92 23.96 3.51
CA GLU A 216 26.37 23.75 3.38
C GLU A 216 26.73 23.26 1.97
N GLY A 217 26.00 22.26 1.45
CA GLY A 217 26.23 21.69 0.13
C GLY A 217 26.03 22.70 -1.00
N VAL A 218 24.90 23.42 -0.99
CA VAL A 218 24.58 24.40 -2.04
C VAL A 218 25.54 25.60 -2.01
N LEU A 219 25.89 26.10 -0.82
CA LEU A 219 26.83 27.22 -0.69
C LEU A 219 28.25 26.83 -1.12
N ALA A 220 28.66 25.57 -0.91
CA ALA A 220 29.93 25.06 -1.41
C ALA A 220 29.99 25.02 -2.94
N SER A 221 28.85 24.82 -3.61
CA SER A 221 28.74 24.81 -5.08
C SER A 221 28.39 26.18 -5.71
N ARG A 222 28.42 27.26 -4.93
CA ARG A 222 27.99 28.62 -5.36
C ARG A 222 28.66 29.10 -6.64
N ASP A 223 29.98 28.93 -6.76
CA ASP A 223 30.72 29.40 -7.93
C ASP A 223 30.35 28.64 -9.21
N GLU A 224 29.94 27.39 -9.08
CA GLU A 224 29.48 26.60 -10.22
C GLU A 224 28.05 26.97 -10.63
N LEU A 225 27.17 27.21 -9.66
CA LEU A 225 25.80 27.69 -9.91
C LEU A 225 25.76 29.02 -10.67
N ARG A 226 26.78 29.87 -10.50
CA ARG A 226 26.90 31.15 -11.22
C ARG A 226 27.39 31.03 -12.65
N ARG A 227 28.15 29.97 -12.97
CA ARG A 227 28.68 29.75 -14.32
C ARG A 227 27.66 29.15 -15.26
N ASP A 228 26.61 28.56 -14.68
CA ASP A 228 25.48 28.00 -15.41
C ASP A 228 24.64 29.15 -15.95
N ASP A 229 24.62 29.32 -17.27
CA ASP A 229 24.11 30.48 -18.01
C ASP A 229 22.58 30.49 -18.17
N GLY A 230 21.87 29.67 -17.39
CA GLY A 230 20.42 29.78 -17.22
C GLY A 230 19.61 29.24 -18.40
N GLY A 231 20.12 28.22 -19.10
CA GLY A 231 19.27 27.38 -19.94
C GLY A 231 18.14 26.75 -19.10
N PRO A 232 16.99 26.37 -19.72
CA PRO A 232 15.91 25.69 -19.00
C PRO A 232 16.49 24.48 -18.27
N GLU A 233 16.24 24.40 -16.95
CA GLU A 233 16.74 23.37 -16.00
C GLU A 233 17.89 22.54 -16.56
N THR A 234 19.11 23.05 -16.45
CA THR A 234 20.24 22.35 -17.05
C THR A 234 20.38 21.00 -16.37
N GLU A 235 20.59 19.96 -17.17
CA GLU A 235 20.97 18.61 -16.73
C GLU A 235 22.09 18.65 -15.65
N THR A 236 22.92 19.70 -15.64
CA THR A 236 23.94 19.99 -14.64
C THR A 236 23.37 20.33 -13.26
N GLU A 237 22.37 21.22 -13.18
CA GLU A 237 21.70 21.57 -11.91
C GLU A 237 20.98 20.36 -11.34
N TYR A 238 20.23 19.63 -12.17
CA TYR A 238 19.54 18.41 -11.74
C TYR A 238 20.52 17.36 -11.20
N LYS A 239 21.65 17.12 -11.90
CA LYS A 239 22.73 16.23 -11.41
C LYS A 239 23.31 16.68 -10.07
N ARG A 240 23.44 17.99 -9.85
CA ARG A 240 23.95 18.54 -8.59
C ARG A 240 22.97 18.33 -7.45
N ILE A 241 21.70 18.67 -7.65
CA ILE A 241 20.61 18.43 -6.67
C ILE A 241 20.58 16.95 -6.32
N ARG A 242 20.61 16.07 -7.33
CA ARG A 242 20.67 14.63 -7.15
C ARG A 242 21.86 14.19 -6.32
N GLY A 243 23.06 14.66 -6.66
CA GLY A 243 24.29 14.35 -5.93
C GLY A 243 24.21 14.72 -4.45
N LEU A 244 23.77 15.95 -4.13
CA LEU A 244 23.61 16.40 -2.74
C LEU A 244 22.61 15.56 -1.95
N HIS A 245 21.52 15.12 -2.60
CA HIS A 245 20.53 14.26 -1.98
C HIS A 245 21.04 12.82 -1.78
N VAL A 246 21.76 12.26 -2.77
CA VAL A 246 22.44 10.96 -2.63
C VAL A 246 23.42 10.98 -1.46
N ASP A 247 24.24 12.03 -1.37
CA ASP A 247 25.22 12.19 -0.29
C ASP A 247 24.54 12.23 1.08
N TRP A 248 23.42 12.96 1.20
CA TRP A 248 22.61 12.95 2.42
C TRP A 248 22.10 11.53 2.75
N MET A 249 21.49 10.86 1.79
CA MET A 249 20.81 9.56 1.98
C MET A 249 21.76 8.42 2.33
N MET A 250 23.01 8.50 1.87
CA MET A 250 24.00 7.43 1.99
C MET A 250 25.07 7.68 3.05
N THR A 251 25.11 8.87 3.67
CA THR A 251 26.09 9.19 4.71
C THR A 251 25.59 8.71 6.09
N PRO A 252 26.33 7.84 6.80
CA PRO A 252 26.02 7.47 8.18
C PRO A 252 26.07 8.67 9.12
N ARG A 253 25.10 8.78 10.03
CA ARG A 253 25.02 9.94 10.94
C ARG A 253 25.03 9.54 12.41
N GLU A 254 25.76 10.30 13.22
CA GLU A 254 25.82 10.08 14.67
C GLU A 254 24.45 10.33 15.35
N ASP A 255 23.71 11.33 14.89
CA ASP A 255 22.35 11.63 15.38
C ASP A 255 21.32 10.54 14.99
N LEU A 256 21.64 9.68 14.03
CA LEU A 256 20.92 8.45 13.68
C LEU A 256 21.62 7.17 14.18
N VAL A 257 22.48 7.28 15.20
CA VAL A 257 23.19 6.14 15.84
C VAL A 257 24.03 5.36 14.81
N GLY A 258 24.67 6.08 13.90
CA GLY A 258 25.53 5.54 12.85
C GLY A 258 24.78 4.94 11.65
N ARG A 259 23.45 5.09 11.57
CA ARG A 259 22.66 4.68 10.39
C ARG A 259 22.63 5.78 9.35
N THR A 260 22.40 5.41 8.10
CA THR A 260 22.11 6.38 7.02
C THR A 260 20.62 6.77 7.02
N PRO A 261 20.23 7.95 6.51
CA PRO A 261 18.83 8.30 6.32
C PRO A 261 18.05 7.25 5.52
N ARG A 262 18.64 6.69 4.45
CA ARG A 262 18.03 5.59 3.69
C ARG A 262 17.70 4.37 4.56
N GLN A 263 18.66 3.93 5.37
CA GLN A 263 18.45 2.78 6.27
C GLN A 263 17.34 3.03 7.29
N VAL A 264 17.14 4.28 7.70
CA VAL A 264 16.09 4.67 8.66
C VAL A 264 14.72 4.76 7.98
N LEU A 265 14.65 5.35 6.78
CA LEU A 265 13.42 5.45 5.99
C LEU A 265 12.88 4.07 5.57
N LEU A 266 13.77 3.17 5.14
CA LEU A 266 13.37 1.83 4.69
C LEU A 266 13.30 0.81 5.84
N ASP A 267 13.57 1.21 7.08
CA ASP A 267 13.36 0.33 8.22
C ASP A 267 11.87 0.07 8.39
N GLN A 268 11.42 -1.17 8.17
CA GLN A 268 10.03 -1.58 8.39
C GLN A 268 8.99 -0.84 7.52
N TYR A 269 9.38 -0.19 6.42
CA TYR A 269 8.40 0.56 5.62
C TYR A 269 7.30 -0.34 5.02
N GLU A 270 7.66 -1.55 4.57
CA GLU A 270 6.70 -2.56 4.07
C GLU A 270 5.69 -2.95 5.14
N TYR A 271 6.17 -3.10 6.38
CA TYR A 271 5.32 -3.43 7.52
C TYR A 271 4.31 -2.31 7.78
N ILE A 272 4.75 -1.04 7.73
CA ILE A 272 3.87 0.12 7.90
C ILE A 272 2.87 0.22 6.76
N GLN A 273 3.32 0.01 5.53
CA GLN A 273 2.47 0.03 4.34
C GLN A 273 1.37 -1.02 4.47
N GLN A 274 1.74 -2.25 4.82
CA GLN A 274 0.78 -3.33 4.99
C GLN A 274 -0.20 -3.05 6.15
N GLU A 275 0.26 -2.43 7.25
CA GLU A 275 -0.64 -2.02 8.33
C GLU A 275 -1.68 -1.00 7.86
N ILE A 276 -1.26 0.01 7.09
CA ILE A 276 -2.15 1.04 6.52
C ILE A 276 -3.16 0.40 5.56
N GLU A 277 -2.72 -0.52 4.71
CA GLU A 277 -3.59 -1.29 3.82
C GLU A 277 -4.62 -2.12 4.61
N PHE A 278 -4.23 -2.77 5.72
CA PHE A 278 -5.20 -3.46 6.57
C PHE A 278 -6.21 -2.49 7.19
N ARG A 279 -5.81 -1.26 7.51
CA ARG A 279 -6.74 -0.22 7.99
C ARG A 279 -7.67 0.30 6.90
N ALA A 280 -7.22 0.37 5.65
CA ALA A 280 -8.07 0.63 4.50
C ALA A 280 -9.15 -0.47 4.36
N HIS A 281 -8.74 -1.74 4.35
CA HIS A 281 -9.67 -2.87 4.30
C HIS A 281 -10.66 -2.86 5.48
N GLN A 282 -10.18 -2.56 6.69
CA GLN A 282 -11.02 -2.44 7.86
C GLN A 282 -12.06 -1.32 7.69
N TRP A 283 -11.65 -0.14 7.23
CA TRP A 283 -12.55 0.98 6.99
C TRP A 283 -13.60 0.61 5.94
N THR A 284 -13.19 0.10 4.79
CA THR A 284 -14.11 -0.32 3.72
C THR A 284 -15.17 -1.29 4.22
N ARG A 285 -14.79 -2.25 5.05
CA ARG A 285 -15.73 -3.24 5.60
C ARG A 285 -16.63 -2.69 6.69
N GLU A 286 -16.10 -1.87 7.61
CA GLU A 286 -16.87 -1.34 8.74
C GLU A 286 -17.67 -0.07 8.40
N GLY A 287 -17.42 0.53 7.24
CA GLY A 287 -18.05 1.78 6.80
C GLY A 287 -17.64 3.00 7.63
N ARG A 288 -16.59 2.90 8.46
CA ARG A 288 -16.10 3.97 9.34
C ARG A 288 -14.58 3.87 9.51
N PRO A 289 -13.86 4.99 9.70
CA PRO A 289 -12.42 4.97 9.89
C PRO A 289 -12.04 4.20 11.18
N PRO A 290 -10.94 3.44 11.16
CA PRO A 290 -10.42 2.82 12.37
C PRO A 290 -9.91 3.89 13.35
N HIS A 291 -9.77 3.53 14.62
CA HIS A 291 -9.18 4.43 15.61
C HIS A 291 -7.71 4.74 15.27
N PRO A 292 -7.27 6.01 15.28
CA PRO A 292 -5.88 6.38 15.06
C PRO A 292 -4.99 5.95 16.22
N LEU A 293 -3.69 5.82 15.96
CA LEU A 293 -2.71 5.83 17.05
C LEU A 293 -2.75 7.14 17.82
N SER A 294 -2.51 7.07 19.13
CA SER A 294 -2.33 8.25 19.98
C SER A 294 -1.06 9.00 19.56
N VAL A 295 -1.15 10.33 19.49
CA VAL A 295 0.02 11.20 19.20
C VAL A 295 1.09 11.15 20.28
N ASP A 296 0.70 10.73 21.49
CA ASP A 296 1.63 10.54 22.61
C ASP A 296 2.31 9.16 22.59
N SER A 297 1.84 8.24 21.73
CA SER A 297 2.39 6.89 21.67
C SER A 297 3.83 6.88 21.15
N ILE A 298 4.63 5.93 21.63
CA ILE A 298 6.00 5.73 21.16
C ILE A 298 6.02 5.42 19.65
N ALA A 299 5.06 4.64 19.17
CA ALA A 299 4.91 4.32 17.75
C ALA A 299 4.68 5.57 16.88
N TYR A 300 3.85 6.52 17.33
CA TYR A 300 3.62 7.76 16.57
C TYR A 300 4.85 8.68 16.56
N ARG A 301 5.61 8.73 17.66
CA ARG A 301 6.74 9.65 17.82
C ARG A 301 8.04 9.13 17.22
N PHE A 302 8.31 7.84 17.41
CA PHE A 302 9.58 7.19 17.10
C PHE A 302 9.44 5.98 16.17
N GLY A 303 8.24 5.75 15.63
CA GLY A 303 7.98 4.64 14.71
C GLY A 303 8.68 4.80 13.36
N ALA A 304 8.67 3.70 12.61
CA ALA A 304 9.12 3.65 11.24
C ALA A 304 8.24 4.48 10.29
N PHE A 305 8.84 4.82 9.14
CA PHE A 305 8.26 5.58 8.05
C PHE A 305 7.41 4.66 7.17
N GLY A 306 6.25 5.14 6.71
CA GLY A 306 5.46 4.46 5.68
C GLY A 306 5.86 4.91 4.28
N LEU A 307 5.51 4.14 3.25
CA LEU A 307 5.79 4.52 1.86
C LEU A 307 5.25 5.92 1.47
N PRO A 308 4.02 6.33 1.84
CA PRO A 308 3.56 7.69 1.58
C PRO A 308 4.48 8.77 2.15
N GLU A 309 4.97 8.55 3.36
CA GLU A 309 5.86 9.49 4.04
C GLU A 309 7.27 9.53 3.42
N ILE A 310 7.77 8.40 2.92
CA ILE A 310 9.04 8.32 2.19
C ILE A 310 8.96 9.11 0.88
N VAL A 311 7.85 9.00 0.15
CA VAL A 311 7.59 9.76 -1.07
C VAL A 311 7.53 11.26 -0.76
N ILE A 312 6.73 11.66 0.22
CA ILE A 312 6.64 13.07 0.63
C ILE A 312 8.00 13.61 1.06
N TYR A 313 8.76 12.84 1.83
CA TYR A 313 10.11 13.21 2.23
C TYR A 313 11.03 13.44 1.01
N TYR A 314 10.96 12.55 0.02
CA TYR A 314 11.77 12.68 -1.19
C TYR A 314 11.46 13.98 -1.94
N ASP A 315 10.19 14.26 -2.20
CA ASP A 315 9.75 15.47 -2.90
C ASP A 315 10.08 16.74 -2.11
N TYR A 316 9.92 16.70 -0.79
CA TYR A 316 10.28 17.78 0.13
C TYR A 316 11.76 18.16 0.00
N VAL A 317 12.67 17.17 0.03
CA VAL A 317 14.11 17.43 -0.09
C VAL A 317 14.46 17.97 -1.47
N ARG A 318 13.82 17.47 -2.53
CA ARG A 318 14.03 17.97 -3.90
C ARG A 318 13.59 19.41 -4.06
N HIS A 319 12.42 19.75 -3.53
CA HIS A 319 11.93 21.12 -3.51
C HIS A 319 12.91 22.05 -2.80
N LEU A 320 13.33 21.70 -1.57
CA LEU A 320 14.25 22.53 -0.79
C LEU A 320 15.63 22.71 -1.45
N LEU A 321 16.17 21.68 -2.08
CA LEU A 321 17.44 21.78 -2.82
C LEU A 321 17.32 22.68 -4.04
N SER A 322 16.22 22.57 -4.80
CA SER A 322 15.94 23.43 -5.95
C SER A 322 15.86 24.90 -5.52
N GLU A 323 15.03 25.20 -4.53
CA GLU A 323 14.89 26.55 -3.97
C GLU A 323 16.21 27.09 -3.41
N ALA A 324 16.99 26.25 -2.71
CA ALA A 324 18.29 26.65 -2.20
C ALA A 324 19.24 27.08 -3.33
N CYS A 325 19.30 26.32 -4.43
CA CYS A 325 20.10 26.64 -5.61
C CYS A 325 19.69 27.98 -6.22
N GLU A 326 18.38 28.21 -6.42
CA GLU A 326 17.85 29.48 -6.93
C GLU A 326 18.20 30.66 -6.00
N ILE A 327 17.99 30.50 -4.69
CA ILE A 327 18.28 31.55 -3.70
C ILE A 327 19.77 31.94 -3.71
N VAL A 328 20.68 30.96 -3.81
CA VAL A 328 22.13 31.19 -3.80
C VAL A 328 22.62 31.76 -5.14
N ARG A 329 21.95 31.40 -6.24
CA ARG A 329 22.18 32.01 -7.56
C ARG A 329 21.81 33.50 -7.53
N ASP A 330 20.67 33.84 -6.96
CA ASP A 330 20.12 35.20 -6.90
C ASP A 330 20.78 36.08 -5.83
N ASP A 331 21.20 35.51 -4.70
CA ASP A 331 21.93 36.20 -3.63
C ASP A 331 23.35 35.60 -3.46
N PRO A 332 24.32 36.09 -4.28
CA PRO A 332 25.74 35.82 -4.17
C PRO A 332 26.36 35.87 -2.78
N ASP A 333 25.81 36.69 -1.88
CA ASP A 333 26.32 36.93 -0.53
C ASP A 333 25.46 36.22 0.53
N MET A 334 24.68 35.22 0.11
CA MET A 334 23.86 34.42 1.01
C MET A 334 24.72 33.75 2.08
N GLU A 335 24.35 33.99 3.35
CA GLU A 335 24.99 33.41 4.52
C GLU A 335 24.31 32.11 4.95
N PRO A 336 25.04 31.11 5.48
CA PRO A 336 24.47 29.82 5.89
C PRO A 336 23.26 29.95 6.83
N THR A 337 23.35 30.76 7.87
CA THR A 337 22.25 30.95 8.83
C THR A 337 21.01 31.59 8.18
N ARG A 338 21.21 32.49 7.22
CA ARG A 338 20.10 33.16 6.51
C ARG A 338 19.43 32.20 5.52
N LEU A 339 20.21 31.36 4.85
CA LEU A 339 19.70 30.31 3.97
C LEU A 339 18.89 29.27 4.76
N ILE A 340 19.44 28.74 5.86
CA ILE A 340 18.74 27.77 6.72
C ILE A 340 17.39 28.32 7.18
N ALA A 341 17.36 29.55 7.69
CA ALA A 341 16.11 30.17 8.15
C ALA A 341 15.11 30.39 7.00
N ARG A 342 15.58 30.57 5.75
CA ARG A 342 14.71 30.67 4.58
C ARG A 342 14.16 29.32 4.16
N LEU A 343 15.00 28.28 4.15
CA LEU A 343 14.59 26.91 3.85
C LEU A 343 13.61 26.36 4.89
N GLU A 344 13.77 26.69 6.17
CA GLU A 344 12.79 26.32 7.21
C GLU A 344 11.40 26.89 6.90
N ARG A 345 11.30 28.16 6.49
CA ARG A 345 10.03 28.78 6.11
C ARG A 345 9.43 28.18 4.84
N LEU A 346 10.27 27.94 3.83
CA LEU A 346 9.83 27.30 2.58
C LEU A 346 9.35 25.86 2.83
N GLY A 347 10.05 25.13 3.70
CA GLY A 347 9.67 23.77 4.06
C GLY A 347 8.32 23.70 4.77
N GLU A 348 8.09 24.55 5.77
CA GLU A 348 6.78 24.63 6.43
C GLU A 348 5.67 25.05 5.46
N GLN A 349 5.95 26.02 4.57
CA GLN A 349 5.01 26.43 3.54
C GLN A 349 4.66 25.27 2.62
N TRP A 350 5.64 24.56 2.07
CA TRP A 350 5.44 23.43 1.17
C TRP A 350 4.67 22.29 1.84
N ILE A 351 4.95 22.00 3.12
CA ILE A 351 4.24 20.96 3.88
C ILE A 351 2.74 21.29 4.03
N ASP A 352 2.40 22.57 4.12
CA ASP A 352 1.02 23.06 4.27
C ASP A 352 0.30 23.31 2.94
N GLU A 353 1.03 23.39 1.83
CA GLU A 353 0.44 23.57 0.50
C GLU A 353 -0.35 22.31 0.07
N PRO A 354 -1.50 22.48 -0.61
CA PRO A 354 -2.21 21.37 -1.21
C PRO A 354 -1.33 20.65 -2.24
N LEU A 355 -1.39 19.31 -2.24
CA LEU A 355 -0.68 18.48 -3.19
C LEU A 355 -1.20 18.74 -4.61
N PRO A 356 -0.34 18.60 -5.64
CA PRO A 356 -0.78 18.64 -7.02
C PRO A 356 -1.91 17.63 -7.24
N ASP A 357 -2.96 18.06 -7.95
CA ASP A 357 -4.14 17.26 -8.29
C ASP A 357 -5.07 16.86 -7.12
N GLU A 358 -4.69 17.11 -5.86
CA GLU A 358 -5.49 16.83 -4.64
C GLU A 358 -5.80 18.13 -3.87
N ARG A 359 -6.91 18.79 -4.24
CA ARG A 359 -7.20 20.18 -3.81
C ARG A 359 -7.27 20.38 -2.28
N ASP A 360 -7.64 19.34 -1.54
CA ASP A 360 -7.90 19.40 -0.11
C ASP A 360 -6.88 18.63 0.74
N LEU A 361 -5.89 17.98 0.13
CA LEU A 361 -4.86 17.21 0.85
C LEU A 361 -3.52 17.92 0.79
N SER A 362 -2.89 18.17 1.93
CA SER A 362 -1.51 18.65 1.99
C SER A 362 -0.54 17.52 2.36
N ALA A 363 0.75 17.75 2.14
CA ALA A 363 1.79 16.85 2.63
C ALA A 363 1.67 16.61 4.14
N ARG A 364 1.32 17.64 4.94
CA ARG A 364 1.07 17.49 6.37
C ARG A 364 -0.01 16.46 6.68
N THR A 365 -1.12 16.49 5.95
CA THR A 365 -2.22 15.54 6.15
C THR A 365 -1.77 14.11 5.90
N VAL A 366 -1.00 13.87 4.84
CA VAL A 366 -0.45 12.55 4.52
C VAL A 366 0.50 12.08 5.62
N LEU A 367 1.46 12.91 6.01
CA LEU A 367 2.42 12.61 7.09
C LEU A 367 1.71 12.26 8.40
N GLU A 368 0.72 13.05 8.80
CA GLU A 368 -0.05 12.79 10.02
C GLU A 368 -0.85 11.49 9.95
N ALA A 369 -1.49 11.20 8.82
CA ALA A 369 -2.27 9.98 8.64
C ALA A 369 -1.37 8.74 8.67
N THR A 370 -0.24 8.75 7.95
CA THR A 370 0.75 7.66 7.95
C THR A 370 1.29 7.38 9.36
N ARG A 371 1.61 8.43 10.13
CA ARG A 371 2.06 8.29 11.53
C ARG A 371 0.95 7.79 12.47
N LYS A 372 -0.30 8.15 12.20
CA LYS A 372 -1.49 7.60 12.90
C LYS A 372 -1.85 6.18 12.45
N ARG A 373 -1.13 5.61 11.47
CA ARG A 373 -1.41 4.34 10.80
C ARG A 373 -2.83 4.30 10.22
N LEU A 374 -3.22 5.41 9.60
CA LEU A 374 -4.49 5.55 8.91
C LEU A 374 -4.25 5.68 7.41
N PRO A 375 -5.11 5.06 6.58
CA PRO A 375 -5.14 5.36 5.17
C PRO A 375 -5.69 6.78 4.97
N VAL A 376 -5.17 7.48 3.97
CA VAL A 376 -5.66 8.81 3.58
C VAL A 376 -6.79 8.59 2.60
N PRO A 377 -8.02 9.04 2.88
CA PRO A 377 -9.10 8.99 1.89
C PRO A 377 -8.69 9.80 0.66
N SER A 378 -8.83 9.24 -0.53
CA SER A 378 -8.75 10.02 -1.75
C SER A 378 -10.12 10.63 -2.01
N ASP A 379 -10.15 11.91 -2.42
CA ASP A 379 -11.33 12.40 -3.12
C ASP A 379 -11.40 11.60 -4.44
N PRO A 380 -12.56 11.11 -4.89
CA PRO A 380 -12.72 10.50 -6.23
C PRO A 380 -12.30 11.42 -7.41
N GLY A 381 -11.72 12.60 -7.14
CA GLY A 381 -11.08 13.46 -8.11
C GLY A 381 -12.06 13.99 -9.16
N THR A 382 -11.52 14.29 -10.34
CA THR A 382 -12.38 14.62 -11.49
C THR A 382 -12.96 13.33 -12.04
N ILE A 383 -14.14 12.96 -11.54
CA ILE A 383 -14.90 11.79 -11.99
C ILE A 383 -15.27 11.97 -13.47
N ASP A 384 -14.78 11.09 -14.34
CA ASP A 384 -15.25 11.01 -15.72
C ASP A 384 -16.69 10.46 -15.74
N ASP A 385 -17.65 11.34 -16.02
CA ASP A 385 -19.08 11.00 -16.11
C ASP A 385 -19.38 9.93 -17.18
N ASP A 386 -18.46 9.73 -18.13
CA ASP A 386 -18.59 8.71 -19.17
C ASP A 386 -17.98 7.37 -18.71
N CYS A 387 -17.10 7.34 -17.70
CA CYS A 387 -16.45 6.11 -17.26
C CYS A 387 -17.36 5.31 -16.29
N PRO A 388 -17.76 4.06 -16.62
CA PRO A 388 -18.63 3.27 -15.76
C PRO A 388 -17.99 2.94 -14.40
N ILE A 389 -16.66 2.89 -14.30
CA ILE A 389 -15.92 2.70 -13.04
C ILE A 389 -16.05 3.95 -12.17
N CYS A 390 -15.71 5.13 -12.71
CA CYS A 390 -15.82 6.40 -11.98
C CYS A 390 -17.25 6.69 -11.50
N ARG A 391 -18.27 6.32 -12.29
CA ARG A 391 -19.68 6.42 -11.88
C ARG A 391 -20.05 5.46 -10.74
N ALA A 392 -19.51 4.23 -10.76
CA ALA A 392 -19.71 3.28 -9.67
C ALA A 392 -19.00 3.74 -8.39
N GLU A 393 -17.82 4.32 -8.50
CA GLU A 393 -17.07 4.94 -7.41
C GLU A 393 -17.80 6.14 -6.80
N ARG A 394 -18.32 7.05 -7.63
CA ARG A 394 -19.17 8.17 -7.18
C ARG A 394 -20.36 7.69 -6.35
N ASP A 395 -20.94 6.57 -6.75
CA ASP A 395 -22.09 5.96 -6.07
C ASP A 395 -21.70 5.22 -4.77
N GLY A 396 -20.40 5.21 -4.39
CA GLY A 396 -19.88 4.57 -3.19
C GLY A 396 -19.78 3.05 -3.28
N MET A 397 -19.83 2.46 -4.48
CA MET A 397 -19.87 1.00 -4.66
C MET A 397 -18.59 0.30 -4.24
N PHE A 398 -17.44 0.97 -4.39
CA PHE A 398 -16.13 0.44 -3.99
C PHE A 398 -15.85 0.69 -2.50
N GLY A 399 -16.76 1.35 -1.78
CA GLY A 399 -16.50 1.90 -0.46
C GLY A 399 -15.64 3.17 -0.54
N PRO A 400 -15.00 3.58 0.57
CA PRO A 400 -14.02 4.66 0.54
C PRO A 400 -12.82 4.28 -0.32
N SER A 401 -12.41 5.19 -1.19
CA SER A 401 -11.14 5.13 -1.90
C SER A 401 -10.04 5.76 -1.05
N PHE A 402 -8.81 5.27 -1.22
CA PHE A 402 -7.65 5.73 -0.45
C PHE A 402 -6.52 6.13 -1.39
N LEU A 403 -5.81 7.20 -1.02
CA LEU A 403 -4.62 7.65 -1.70
C LEU A 403 -3.52 6.59 -1.54
N MET A 404 -3.00 6.13 -2.67
CA MET A 404 -1.92 5.14 -2.74
C MET A 404 -0.69 5.78 -3.37
N PHE A 405 0.46 5.62 -2.70
CA PHE A 405 1.75 6.04 -3.20
C PHE A 405 2.52 4.80 -3.62
N ASP A 406 2.95 4.74 -4.89
CA ASP A 406 3.70 3.59 -5.42
C ASP A 406 5.22 3.77 -5.32
N GLY A 407 5.69 4.99 -5.11
CA GLY A 407 7.12 5.34 -5.12
C GLY A 407 7.79 5.17 -6.48
N HIS A 408 7.03 5.06 -7.58
CA HIS A 408 7.59 4.74 -8.90
C HIS A 408 8.64 5.77 -9.35
N HIS A 409 8.39 7.05 -9.10
CA HIS A 409 9.32 8.13 -9.47
C HIS A 409 10.65 8.08 -8.69
N LEU A 410 10.71 7.41 -7.53
CA LEU A 410 11.96 7.18 -6.79
C LEU A 410 12.90 6.27 -7.60
N GLU A 411 12.33 5.26 -8.29
CA GLU A 411 13.08 4.31 -9.10
C GLU A 411 13.53 4.91 -10.44
N LEU A 412 12.80 5.91 -10.96
CA LEU A 412 13.15 6.61 -12.20
C LEU A 412 14.47 7.39 -12.10
N GLU A 413 14.91 7.74 -10.90
CA GLU A 413 16.20 8.41 -10.67
C GLU A 413 17.40 7.53 -11.05
N GLY A 414 17.23 6.20 -11.03
CA GLY A 414 18.31 5.26 -11.33
C GLY A 414 19.45 5.28 -10.31
N GLU A 415 19.20 5.75 -9.09
CA GLU A 415 20.18 5.81 -8.00
C GLU A 415 19.73 4.91 -6.83
N PHE A 416 20.64 4.06 -6.34
CA PHE A 416 20.35 3.16 -5.21
C PHE A 416 19.89 3.90 -3.94
N ALA A 417 20.33 5.15 -3.78
CA ALA A 417 19.98 5.98 -2.64
C ALA A 417 18.46 6.21 -2.49
N PHE A 418 17.71 6.18 -3.61
CA PHE A 418 16.26 6.42 -3.63
C PHE A 418 15.44 5.17 -3.85
N SER A 419 16.06 4.09 -4.33
CA SER A 419 15.35 2.82 -4.53
C SER A 419 14.81 2.25 -3.22
N LEU A 420 13.61 1.67 -3.29
CA LEU A 420 12.97 0.95 -2.19
C LEU A 420 13.52 -0.48 -2.02
N LEU A 421 14.21 -0.99 -3.04
CA LEU A 421 14.79 -2.33 -3.07
C LEU A 421 16.05 -2.43 -2.20
N ASP A 422 16.45 -3.64 -1.81
CA ASP A 422 17.80 -3.82 -1.28
C ASP A 422 18.87 -3.66 -2.38
N GLU A 423 20.15 -3.60 -1.99
CA GLU A 423 21.25 -3.36 -2.95
C GLU A 423 21.38 -4.47 -4.00
N GLY A 424 21.08 -5.72 -3.63
CA GLY A 424 21.18 -6.87 -4.51
C GLY A 424 20.06 -6.88 -5.54
N ASP A 425 18.83 -6.64 -5.09
CA ASP A 425 17.65 -6.58 -5.91
C ASP A 425 17.66 -5.36 -6.83
N TRP A 426 18.09 -4.20 -6.32
CA TRP A 426 18.27 -3.01 -7.14
C TRP A 426 19.30 -3.22 -8.26
N ARG A 427 20.46 -3.80 -7.95
CA ARG A 427 21.48 -4.11 -8.98
C ARG A 427 20.92 -5.05 -10.05
N SER A 428 20.22 -6.09 -9.62
CA SER A 428 19.60 -7.07 -10.51
C SER A 428 18.54 -6.42 -11.40
N SER A 429 17.69 -5.54 -10.84
CA SER A 429 16.70 -4.74 -11.56
C SER A 429 17.35 -3.80 -12.59
N GLN A 430 18.44 -3.12 -12.22
CA GLN A 430 19.19 -2.24 -13.13
C GLN A 430 19.86 -3.02 -14.27
N GLU A 431 20.39 -4.20 -14.01
CA GLU A 431 20.94 -5.09 -15.04
C GLU A 431 19.85 -5.59 -16.00
N SER A 432 18.70 -6.02 -15.47
CA SER A 432 17.54 -6.41 -16.28
C SER A 432 17.04 -5.27 -17.14
N TYR A 433 16.90 -4.06 -16.59
CA TYR A 433 16.46 -2.88 -17.33
C TYR A 433 17.44 -2.51 -18.46
N ARG A 434 18.76 -2.56 -18.19
CA ARG A 434 19.79 -2.34 -19.23
C ARG A 434 19.72 -3.41 -20.32
N GLY A 435 19.51 -4.67 -19.96
CA GLY A 435 19.31 -5.76 -20.91
C GLY A 435 18.08 -5.54 -21.79
N TRP A 436 16.94 -5.20 -21.18
CA TRP A 436 15.70 -4.88 -21.88
C TRP A 436 15.85 -3.67 -22.81
N LYS A 437 16.56 -2.61 -22.38
CA LYS A 437 16.82 -1.43 -23.21
C LYS A 437 17.70 -1.75 -24.42
N LEU A 438 18.70 -2.63 -24.27
CA LEU A 438 19.54 -3.10 -25.38
C LEU A 438 18.77 -4.00 -26.37
N GLU A 439 17.82 -4.80 -25.88
CA GLU A 439 16.99 -5.68 -26.72
C GLU A 439 15.85 -4.91 -27.42
N SER A 440 15.26 -3.93 -26.74
CA SER A 440 14.14 -3.12 -27.22
C SER A 440 14.55 -1.95 -28.10
N GLN A 441 15.85 -1.62 -28.14
CA GLN A 441 16.36 -0.71 -29.16
C GLN A 441 16.15 -1.37 -30.54
N PRO A 442 15.36 -0.74 -31.43
CA PRO A 442 15.08 -1.33 -32.73
C PRO A 442 16.40 -1.60 -33.44
N ARG A 443 16.63 -2.87 -33.81
CA ARG A 443 17.80 -3.27 -34.62
C ARG A 443 17.88 -2.55 -35.97
N ASN A 444 16.83 -1.83 -36.34
CA ASN A 444 16.69 -1.04 -37.58
C ASN A 444 16.98 0.46 -37.39
N ALA A 445 17.69 0.88 -36.34
CA ALA A 445 18.26 2.24 -36.30
C ALA A 445 19.22 2.52 -37.48
N GLY A 446 19.62 1.48 -38.23
CA GLY A 446 20.31 1.64 -39.52
C GLY A 446 19.43 2.09 -40.68
N ASP A 447 18.10 1.86 -40.63
CA ASP A 447 17.18 2.27 -41.71
C ASP A 447 16.61 3.69 -41.43
N ALA A 448 16.44 4.07 -40.15
CA ALA A 448 15.97 5.41 -39.78
C ALA A 448 17.03 6.51 -40.00
N ALA A 449 18.32 6.17 -39.95
CA ALA A 449 19.40 7.11 -40.25
C ALA A 449 19.58 7.36 -41.77
N GLU A 450 19.12 6.46 -42.65
CA GLU A 450 19.11 6.70 -44.10
C GLU A 450 17.90 7.55 -44.53
N GLU A 451 16.77 7.53 -43.81
CA GLU A 451 15.62 8.42 -44.10
C GLU A 451 15.84 9.88 -43.65
N GLU A 452 16.56 10.14 -42.55
CA GLU A 452 16.89 11.52 -42.14
C GLU A 452 17.93 12.21 -43.07
N GLU A 453 18.85 11.46 -43.70
CA GLU A 453 19.78 12.02 -44.70
C GLU A 453 19.10 12.32 -46.05
N GLU A 454 17.97 11.67 -46.40
CA GLU A 454 17.21 12.00 -47.61
C GLU A 454 16.30 13.23 -47.41
N GLU A 455 15.71 13.44 -46.23
CA GLU A 455 14.88 14.62 -45.94
C GLU A 455 15.68 15.93 -45.78
N GLU A 456 16.92 15.91 -45.25
CA GLU A 456 17.79 17.10 -45.21
C GLU A 456 18.23 17.59 -46.62
N SER A 457 18.01 16.80 -47.67
CA SER A 457 18.32 17.18 -49.06
C SER A 457 17.18 17.88 -49.80
N GLU A 458 15.95 17.89 -49.26
CA GLU A 458 14.77 18.50 -49.90
C GLU A 458 14.31 19.84 -49.27
N GLU A 459 14.85 20.25 -48.12
CA GLU A 459 14.47 21.52 -47.45
C GLU A 459 15.43 22.70 -47.72
N ASP A 460 15.68 23.06 -48.99
CA ASP A 460 16.27 24.35 -49.39
C ASP A 460 15.26 25.23 -50.14
N HIS A 461 14.05 25.42 -49.58
CA HIS A 461 13.07 26.39 -50.08
C HIS A 461 12.45 27.24 -48.96
N THR A 462 13.18 28.32 -48.62
CA THR A 462 12.73 29.65 -48.17
C THR A 462 11.29 29.81 -47.64
N HIS A 463 11.16 30.22 -46.37
CA HIS A 463 10.19 31.28 -46.01
C HIS A 463 10.61 32.08 -44.78
N ASP A 464 10.81 33.39 -45.01
CA ASP A 464 10.86 34.45 -44.00
C ASP A 464 9.54 34.55 -43.21
N ALA A 465 9.57 34.50 -41.88
CA ALA A 465 8.53 35.08 -41.01
C ALA A 465 8.97 35.36 -39.55
N ASP A 466 9.04 36.66 -39.24
CA ASP A 466 8.61 37.41 -38.04
C ASP A 466 8.89 36.90 -36.60
N PRO A 467 9.78 37.55 -35.81
CA PRO A 467 10.07 37.21 -34.43
C PRO A 467 9.40 38.18 -33.43
N THR A 468 8.07 38.13 -33.24
CA THR A 468 7.43 38.78 -32.08
C THR A 468 6.11 38.13 -31.65
N ALA A 469 6.15 37.11 -30.78
CA ALA A 469 5.01 36.76 -29.92
C ALA A 469 5.40 35.88 -28.70
N HIS A 470 5.35 36.53 -27.53
CA HIS A 470 5.06 36.06 -26.17
C HIS A 470 5.16 34.57 -25.76
N ARG A 471 6.04 34.36 -24.78
CA ARG A 471 6.00 33.35 -23.69
C ARG A 471 4.66 33.35 -22.96
N ASP A 472 4.00 32.20 -22.87
CA ASP A 472 3.45 31.60 -21.64
C ASP A 472 2.74 30.27 -21.97
N VAL A 473 3.48 29.16 -21.95
CA VAL A 473 2.92 27.80 -21.82
C VAL A 473 3.98 26.95 -21.13
N ARG A 474 3.69 26.47 -19.92
CA ARG A 474 4.42 25.34 -19.30
C ARG A 474 3.78 24.07 -19.85
N ASP A 475 4.44 23.44 -20.81
CA ASP A 475 4.05 22.15 -21.37
C ASP A 475 4.33 21.02 -20.38
N ARG A 476 3.28 20.25 -20.06
CA ARG A 476 3.35 18.87 -19.57
C ARG A 476 3.49 17.96 -20.80
N PRO A 477 4.35 16.93 -20.82
CA PRO A 477 4.33 15.95 -21.90
C PRO A 477 3.11 15.02 -21.78
N ASP A 478 2.45 14.85 -22.91
CA ASP A 478 1.23 14.08 -23.13
C ASP A 478 1.37 12.56 -22.95
N ALA A 479 0.23 11.99 -22.58
CA ALA A 479 -0.26 10.61 -22.71
C ALA A 479 0.60 9.60 -23.51
N PHE A 480 1.11 8.60 -22.81
CA PHE A 480 1.49 7.31 -23.37
C PHE A 480 0.23 6.54 -23.81
N GLY A 481 -0.04 6.53 -25.12
CA GLY A 481 -1.02 5.66 -25.75
C GLY A 481 -0.52 4.21 -25.82
N SER A 482 -1.27 3.28 -25.24
CA SER A 482 -0.99 1.85 -25.26
C SER A 482 -1.15 1.27 -26.68
N ALA A 483 -0.03 0.91 -27.33
CA ALA A 483 -0.04 0.22 -28.61
C ALA A 483 -0.44 -1.25 -28.43
N ILE A 484 -1.62 -1.63 -28.94
CA ILE A 484 -2.07 -3.01 -29.02
C ILE A 484 -1.39 -3.67 -30.23
N GLY A 485 -0.56 -4.68 -29.98
CA GLY A 485 0.13 -5.45 -31.00
C GLY A 485 -0.80 -6.38 -31.78
N THR A 486 -0.75 -6.31 -33.11
CA THR A 486 -1.36 -7.29 -34.01
C THR A 486 -0.42 -8.49 -34.18
N GLY A 487 -0.82 -9.66 -33.66
CA GLY A 487 -0.02 -10.89 -33.68
C GLY A 487 0.05 -11.59 -35.06
N HIS A 488 1.20 -12.18 -35.35
CA HIS A 488 1.42 -13.12 -36.45
C HIS A 488 0.94 -14.54 -36.06
N GLY A 489 0.10 -15.14 -36.89
CA GLY A 489 -0.52 -16.46 -36.67
C GLY A 489 0.46 -17.63 -36.82
N SER A 490 0.35 -18.59 -35.89
CA SER A 490 0.94 -19.92 -35.97
C SER A 490 -0.15 -20.95 -35.68
N GLU A 491 -0.06 -22.13 -36.30
CA GLU A 491 -1.15 -23.10 -36.56
C GLU A 491 -1.77 -23.82 -35.33
N SER A 492 -2.01 -23.14 -34.20
CA SER A 492 -2.85 -23.61 -33.08
C SER A 492 -4.14 -22.80 -32.89
N ASP A 493 -4.61 -22.10 -33.93
CA ASP A 493 -5.68 -21.08 -33.91
C ASP A 493 -7.10 -21.57 -33.56
N GLU A 494 -7.38 -22.88 -33.48
CA GLU A 494 -8.75 -23.36 -33.22
C GLU A 494 -9.20 -23.25 -31.75
N GLU A 495 -8.28 -23.35 -30.78
CA GLU A 495 -8.63 -23.16 -29.36
C GLU A 495 -8.73 -21.68 -28.97
N SER A 496 -8.02 -20.77 -29.66
CA SER A 496 -8.02 -19.33 -29.35
C SER A 496 -9.31 -18.62 -29.77
N ARG A 497 -10.06 -19.15 -30.75
CA ARG A 497 -11.31 -18.51 -31.24
C ARG A 497 -12.40 -18.38 -30.18
N PHE A 498 -12.38 -19.22 -29.14
CA PHE A 498 -13.34 -19.19 -28.04
C PHE A 498 -12.76 -18.60 -26.75
N GLU A 499 -11.51 -18.15 -26.75
CA GLU A 499 -10.95 -17.42 -25.63
C GLU A 499 -11.64 -16.07 -25.52
N SER A 500 -11.97 -15.68 -24.29
CA SER A 500 -12.51 -14.34 -24.01
C SER A 500 -11.52 -13.31 -24.57
N VAL A 501 -12.05 -12.26 -25.19
CA VAL A 501 -11.23 -11.14 -25.69
C VAL A 501 -10.49 -10.42 -24.53
N TRP A 502 -10.83 -10.74 -23.28
CA TRP A 502 -10.38 -10.09 -22.05
C TRP A 502 -9.35 -10.89 -21.26
N THR A 503 -8.62 -11.80 -21.91
CA THR A 503 -7.67 -12.72 -21.26
C THR A 503 -6.49 -12.05 -20.57
N SER A 504 -6.20 -10.76 -20.81
CA SER A 504 -4.91 -10.17 -20.43
C SER A 504 -4.93 -9.05 -19.38
N THR A 505 -6.05 -8.41 -19.04
CA THR A 505 -5.95 -7.06 -18.42
C THR A 505 -6.37 -6.91 -16.96
N TYR A 506 -7.11 -7.83 -16.34
CA TYR A 506 -7.41 -7.68 -14.90
C TYR A 506 -7.92 -8.94 -14.18
N ARG A 507 -8.31 -10.00 -14.91
CA ARG A 507 -8.76 -11.24 -14.29
C ARG A 507 -7.58 -12.16 -14.03
N GLY A 508 -7.21 -12.33 -12.77
CA GLY A 508 -6.53 -13.54 -12.37
C GLY A 508 -7.38 -14.73 -12.84
N SER A 509 -6.77 -15.68 -13.54
CA SER A 509 -7.43 -16.85 -14.16
C SER A 509 -8.26 -17.72 -13.21
N ASN A 510 -8.24 -17.43 -11.90
CA ASN A 510 -8.97 -18.14 -10.85
C ASN A 510 -10.19 -17.40 -10.27
N GLN A 511 -10.43 -16.11 -10.58
CA GLN A 511 -11.62 -15.40 -10.06
C GLN A 511 -12.78 -15.52 -11.05
N SER A 512 -13.53 -16.63 -10.96
CA SER A 512 -14.79 -16.78 -11.69
C SER A 512 -15.85 -15.84 -11.12
N ILE A 513 -16.39 -14.95 -11.94
CA ILE A 513 -17.53 -14.12 -11.58
C ILE A 513 -18.70 -15.04 -11.16
N GLY A 514 -19.19 -14.88 -9.93
CA GLY A 514 -20.41 -15.55 -9.46
C GLY A 514 -20.25 -16.60 -8.36
N ASN A 515 -19.03 -17.00 -7.96
CA ASN A 515 -18.88 -18.04 -6.94
C ASN A 515 -18.66 -17.51 -5.51
N GLU A 516 -18.14 -16.29 -5.31
CA GLU A 516 -17.64 -15.87 -3.98
C GLU A 516 -18.00 -14.42 -3.55
N GLY A 517 -18.83 -13.71 -4.31
CA GLY A 517 -19.18 -12.30 -4.03
C GLY A 517 -20.68 -12.02 -3.91
N SER A 518 -21.04 -10.89 -3.28
CA SER A 518 -22.42 -10.42 -3.29
C SER A 518 -22.90 -10.11 -4.73
N PRO A 519 -24.20 -10.22 -5.04
CA PRO A 519 -24.73 -9.83 -6.33
C PRO A 519 -24.33 -8.42 -6.76
N GLU A 520 -24.25 -7.48 -5.81
CA GLU A 520 -23.83 -6.09 -6.04
C GLU A 520 -22.37 -6.01 -6.46
N PHE A 521 -21.48 -6.75 -5.79
CA PHE A 521 -20.05 -6.81 -6.12
C PHE A 521 -19.82 -7.43 -7.51
N ASN A 522 -20.50 -8.54 -7.81
CA ASN A 522 -20.41 -9.19 -9.12
C ASN A 522 -20.89 -8.27 -10.26
N ARG A 523 -21.94 -7.46 -10.03
CA ARG A 523 -22.40 -6.46 -11.01
C ARG A 523 -21.41 -5.30 -11.14
N MET A 524 -20.76 -4.90 -10.05
CA MET A 524 -19.72 -3.88 -10.08
C MET A 524 -18.51 -4.34 -10.90
N LEU A 525 -18.07 -5.61 -10.78
CA LEU A 525 -16.96 -6.14 -11.58
C LEU A 525 -17.17 -6.05 -13.10
N LEU A 526 -18.41 -5.92 -13.56
CA LEU A 526 -18.73 -5.69 -14.97
C LEU A 526 -18.39 -4.27 -15.45
N SER A 527 -18.09 -3.31 -14.56
CA SER A 527 -17.68 -1.96 -14.96
C SER A 527 -16.33 -1.95 -15.66
N PHE A 528 -15.41 -2.86 -15.30
CA PHE A 528 -14.11 -2.99 -15.96
C PHE A 528 -14.27 -3.37 -17.44
N PRO A 529 -15.01 -4.44 -17.78
CA PRO A 529 -15.21 -4.77 -19.16
C PRO A 529 -16.11 -3.78 -19.93
N LEU A 530 -16.96 -3.04 -19.23
CA LEU A 530 -17.69 -1.97 -19.86
C LEU A 530 -16.79 -0.78 -20.21
N ALA A 531 -15.77 -0.49 -19.39
CA ALA A 531 -14.88 0.66 -19.57
C ALA A 531 -14.06 0.57 -20.87
N GLU A 532 -13.61 -0.61 -21.31
CA GLU A 532 -12.91 -0.74 -22.61
C GLU A 532 -13.87 -0.50 -23.79
N ILE A 533 -15.12 -0.97 -23.70
CA ILE A 533 -16.15 -0.72 -24.72
C ILE A 533 -16.43 0.78 -24.81
N VAL A 534 -16.60 1.44 -23.66
CA VAL A 534 -16.79 2.89 -23.58
C VAL A 534 -15.57 3.64 -24.12
N GLY A 535 -14.35 3.26 -23.72
CA GLY A 535 -13.11 3.88 -24.20
C GLY A 535 -12.98 3.81 -25.71
N PHE A 536 -13.31 2.66 -26.31
CA PHE A 536 -13.37 2.53 -27.77
C PHE A 536 -14.40 3.49 -28.38
N LEU A 537 -15.62 3.56 -27.82
CA LEU A 537 -16.68 4.43 -28.34
C LEU A 537 -16.35 5.92 -28.20
N LYS A 538 -15.67 6.36 -27.13
CA LYS A 538 -15.27 7.76 -26.95
C LYS A 538 -14.35 8.27 -28.07
N ASN A 539 -13.61 7.36 -28.72
CA ASN A 539 -12.73 7.69 -29.84
C ASN A 539 -13.45 7.70 -31.20
N GLN A 540 -14.77 7.42 -31.24
CA GLN A 540 -15.57 7.44 -32.46
C GLN A 540 -16.37 8.74 -32.56
N ALA A 541 -16.45 9.32 -33.77
CA ALA A 541 -17.11 10.61 -34.02
C ALA A 541 -18.56 10.68 -33.50
N ASP A 542 -19.31 9.59 -33.61
CA ASP A 542 -20.71 9.49 -33.17
C ASP A 542 -20.89 8.59 -31.92
N GLY A 543 -19.78 8.20 -31.28
CA GLY A 543 -19.82 7.21 -30.20
C GLY A 543 -20.44 7.73 -28.91
N ARG A 544 -20.53 9.05 -28.72
CA ARG A 544 -21.06 9.66 -27.49
C ARG A 544 -22.50 9.21 -27.16
N ALA A 545 -23.38 9.19 -28.16
CA ALA A 545 -24.77 8.76 -27.95
C ALA A 545 -24.86 7.28 -27.52
N HIS A 546 -23.94 6.45 -28.00
CA HIS A 546 -23.84 5.05 -27.59
C HIS A 546 -23.32 4.92 -26.15
N VAL A 547 -22.28 5.69 -25.79
CA VAL A 547 -21.75 5.75 -24.42
C VAL A 547 -22.86 6.11 -23.43
N ASP A 548 -23.57 7.21 -23.66
CA ASP A 548 -24.65 7.67 -22.77
C ASP A 548 -25.76 6.61 -22.61
N ALA A 549 -26.17 5.97 -23.71
CA ALA A 549 -27.23 4.96 -23.70
C ALA A 549 -26.81 3.66 -22.99
N ILE A 550 -25.59 3.19 -23.22
CA ILE A 550 -25.03 2.01 -22.58
C ILE A 550 -24.85 2.25 -21.08
N ASN A 551 -24.24 3.37 -20.71
CA ASN A 551 -24.01 3.75 -19.32
C ASN A 551 -25.33 3.92 -18.54
N THR A 552 -26.37 4.47 -19.17
CA THR A 552 -27.70 4.57 -18.55
C THR A 552 -28.31 3.19 -18.31
N ALA A 553 -28.22 2.27 -19.29
CA ALA A 553 -28.75 0.92 -19.17
C ALA A 553 -27.98 0.09 -18.13
N PHE A 554 -26.65 0.23 -18.09
CA PHE A 554 -25.80 -0.44 -17.12
C PHE A 554 -26.04 0.05 -15.69
N ASP A 555 -26.24 1.35 -15.48
CA ASP A 555 -26.61 1.87 -14.17
C ASP A 555 -27.96 1.34 -13.68
N ALA A 556 -28.95 1.25 -14.56
CA ALA A 556 -30.24 0.66 -14.22
C ALA A 556 -30.07 -0.81 -13.79
N PHE A 557 -29.23 -1.58 -14.50
CA PHE A 557 -28.91 -2.96 -14.15
C PHE A 557 -28.19 -3.05 -12.80
N ARG A 558 -27.15 -2.24 -12.58
CA ARG A 558 -26.38 -2.23 -11.34
C ARG A 558 -27.25 -1.91 -10.13
N ARG A 559 -28.12 -0.90 -10.23
CA ARG A 559 -29.01 -0.42 -9.16
C ARG A 559 -30.29 -1.24 -8.98
N SER A 560 -30.48 -2.32 -9.75
CA SER A 560 -31.69 -3.13 -9.68
C SER A 560 -31.82 -3.83 -8.32
N ALA A 561 -32.91 -3.54 -7.59
CA ALA A 561 -33.15 -4.05 -6.24
C ALA A 561 -33.71 -5.48 -6.21
N ASN A 562 -34.23 -5.97 -7.34
CA ASN A 562 -34.81 -7.31 -7.46
C ASN A 562 -34.51 -7.92 -8.83
N GLU A 563 -34.75 -9.23 -8.93
CA GLU A 563 -34.43 -10.00 -10.13
C GLU A 563 -35.24 -9.58 -11.37
N THR A 564 -36.48 -9.11 -11.19
CA THR A 564 -37.31 -8.67 -12.31
C THR A 564 -36.73 -7.42 -12.95
N ASP A 565 -36.37 -6.43 -12.13
CA ASP A 565 -35.76 -5.18 -12.58
C ASP A 565 -34.38 -5.45 -13.19
N ALA A 566 -33.61 -6.39 -12.62
CA ALA A 566 -32.32 -6.81 -13.16
C ALA A 566 -32.49 -7.38 -14.57
N ARG A 567 -33.43 -8.31 -14.78
CA ARG A 567 -33.69 -8.92 -16.10
C ARG A 567 -34.14 -7.88 -17.14
N GLN A 568 -35.01 -6.94 -16.76
CA GLN A 568 -35.44 -5.87 -17.66
C GLN A 568 -34.27 -4.96 -18.05
N SER A 569 -33.43 -4.59 -17.09
CA SER A 569 -32.28 -3.73 -17.33
C SER A 569 -31.19 -4.42 -18.17
N VAL A 570 -30.99 -5.73 -17.98
CA VAL A 570 -30.09 -6.55 -18.83
C VAL A 570 -30.59 -6.60 -20.26
N ALA A 571 -31.89 -6.80 -20.49
CA ALA A 571 -32.45 -6.77 -21.83
C ALA A 571 -32.20 -5.41 -22.51
N ALA A 572 -32.43 -4.30 -21.79
CA ALA A 572 -32.15 -2.97 -22.31
C ALA A 572 -30.65 -2.78 -22.61
N LEU A 573 -29.75 -3.22 -21.72
CA LEU A 573 -28.31 -3.13 -21.92
C LEU A 573 -27.84 -3.93 -23.15
N ARG A 574 -28.37 -5.13 -23.36
CA ARG A 574 -28.11 -5.95 -24.57
C ARG A 574 -28.50 -5.22 -25.83
N ASP A 575 -29.71 -4.68 -25.88
CA ASP A 575 -30.19 -3.94 -27.05
C ASP A 575 -29.26 -2.76 -27.38
N ARG A 576 -28.73 -2.07 -26.36
CA ARG A 576 -27.76 -0.97 -26.56
C ARG A 576 -26.41 -1.45 -27.06
N LEU A 577 -25.88 -2.55 -26.52
CA LEU A 577 -24.63 -3.15 -26.97
C LEU A 577 -24.74 -3.65 -28.42
N GLU A 578 -25.81 -4.35 -28.78
CA GLU A 578 -26.05 -4.81 -30.15
C GLU A 578 -26.26 -3.64 -31.13
N HIS A 579 -26.89 -2.56 -30.68
CA HIS A 579 -27.02 -1.36 -31.48
C HIS A 579 -25.66 -0.71 -31.75
N ALA A 580 -24.79 -0.59 -30.74
CA ALA A 580 -23.43 -0.10 -30.91
C ALA A 580 -22.59 -1.03 -31.80
N ALA A 581 -22.64 -2.34 -31.60
CA ALA A 581 -21.90 -3.32 -32.40
C ALA A 581 -22.33 -3.36 -33.89
N ARG A 582 -23.58 -2.97 -34.21
CA ARG A 582 -24.03 -2.78 -35.60
C ARG A 582 -23.41 -1.53 -36.25
N ALA A 583 -23.20 -0.48 -35.48
CA ALA A 583 -22.53 0.73 -35.95
C ALA A 583 -21.00 0.55 -36.03
N TYR A 584 -20.43 -0.24 -35.12
CA TYR A 584 -18.98 -0.48 -35.00
C TYR A 584 -18.69 -1.98 -34.97
N PRO A 585 -18.39 -2.60 -36.13
CA PRO A 585 -18.16 -4.06 -36.23
C PRO A 585 -17.08 -4.59 -35.30
N ASP A 586 -16.06 -3.79 -34.98
CA ASP A 586 -14.97 -4.15 -34.06
C ASP A 586 -15.46 -4.42 -32.62
N LEU A 587 -16.64 -3.91 -32.26
CA LEU A 587 -17.26 -4.16 -30.95
C LEU A 587 -18.04 -5.46 -30.88
N VAL A 588 -18.27 -6.18 -31.98
CA VAL A 588 -19.11 -7.39 -31.98
C VAL A 588 -18.55 -8.45 -31.01
N GLY A 589 -17.24 -8.72 -31.07
CA GLY A 589 -16.59 -9.70 -30.19
C GLY A 589 -16.65 -9.29 -28.72
N ARG A 590 -16.27 -8.05 -28.40
CA ARG A 590 -16.30 -7.50 -27.03
C ARG A 590 -17.71 -7.47 -26.44
N SER A 591 -18.70 -7.09 -27.26
CA SER A 591 -20.10 -7.03 -26.84
C SER A 591 -20.68 -8.41 -26.56
N ALA A 592 -20.37 -9.41 -27.39
CA ALA A 592 -20.83 -10.78 -27.17
C ALA A 592 -20.23 -11.38 -25.89
N ASP A 593 -18.93 -11.18 -25.66
CA ASP A 593 -18.27 -11.66 -24.44
C ASP A 593 -18.83 -10.98 -23.19
N PHE A 594 -18.98 -9.65 -23.21
CA PHE A 594 -19.56 -8.90 -22.10
C PHE A 594 -21.00 -9.34 -21.78
N GLN A 595 -21.81 -9.63 -22.80
CA GLN A 595 -23.17 -10.16 -22.61
C GLN A 595 -23.20 -11.55 -21.97
N SER A 596 -22.21 -12.39 -22.27
CA SER A 596 -22.03 -13.70 -21.64
C SER A 596 -21.70 -13.55 -20.15
N GLN A 597 -20.79 -12.62 -19.82
CA GLN A 597 -20.45 -12.32 -18.42
C GLN A 597 -21.66 -11.78 -17.64
N ILE A 598 -22.51 -10.95 -18.27
CA ILE A 598 -23.77 -10.50 -17.66
C ILE A 598 -24.70 -11.69 -17.37
N ASP A 599 -24.83 -12.65 -18.30
CA ASP A 599 -25.64 -13.86 -18.07
C ASP A 599 -25.12 -14.69 -16.90
N GLU A 600 -23.80 -14.79 -16.76
CA GLU A 600 -23.15 -15.49 -15.66
C GLU A 600 -23.49 -14.82 -14.31
N VAL A 601 -23.33 -13.50 -14.20
CA VAL A 601 -23.71 -12.73 -13.00
C VAL A 601 -25.19 -12.91 -12.65
N VAL A 602 -26.08 -12.81 -13.64
CA VAL A 602 -27.53 -12.96 -13.43
C VAL A 602 -27.89 -14.38 -13.01
N ARG A 603 -27.21 -15.38 -13.57
CA ARG A 603 -27.42 -16.79 -13.22
C ARG A 603 -26.92 -17.09 -11.81
N ALA A 604 -25.75 -16.59 -11.43
CA ALA A 604 -25.17 -16.76 -10.11
C ALA A 604 -26.07 -16.15 -9.02
N ALA A 605 -26.68 -15.00 -9.28
CA ALA A 605 -27.59 -14.33 -8.34
C ALA A 605 -28.94 -15.07 -8.09
N ARG A 606 -29.22 -16.17 -8.80
CA ARG A 606 -30.43 -17.01 -8.59
C ARG A 606 -30.23 -18.15 -7.60
N VAL A 607 -28.97 -18.51 -7.37
CA VAL A 607 -28.54 -19.57 -6.45
C VAL A 607 -28.45 -18.96 -5.06
#